data_AF-A0A0M3JQR9-F1
#
_entry.id   AF-A0A0M3JQR9-F1
#
_cell.length_a   1.000
_cell.length_b   1.000
_cell.length_c   1.000
_cell.angle_alpha   90.00
_cell.angle_beta   90.00
_cell.angle_gamma   90.00
#
_symmetry.space_group_name_H-M   'P 1'
#
loop_
_entity.id
_entity.type
_entity.pdbx_description
1 polymer ?
#
loop_
_entity_poly.entity_id
_entity_poly.type
_entity_poly.pdbx_seq_one_letter_code
_entity_poly.pdbx_strand_id
1 'polypeptide(L)'
;LNEYLFGGAVEQLINILIAFMFSVIAFYPSIGYNLIRNYLQSAKWPWYSRIDETVVQGALPFRSMVDELQRNENIGGVVSCTEEFETKALWSTMGKSEWEKLGIAYHEIPMVDFVGSSSRNEIEKAIHFIDAIGKQGKSVYVHCKAGRTRSTTVVVCYLMAKNNWMPNVAFEYLKSKRPHVLLRSAHWRSVNEYRRYLDHHYQSHK
;
A
#
# COMPACT_ATOMS: atom_id res chain seq x y z
N LEU A 1 15.83 -20.67 38.17
CA LEU A 1 15.57 -20.92 36.73
C LEU A 1 14.29 -20.23 36.22
N ASN A 2 13.21 -20.15 37.01
CA ASN A 2 11.98 -19.43 36.58
C ASN A 2 12.08 -17.89 36.59
N GLU A 3 12.80 -17.26 37.51
CA GLU A 3 12.89 -15.79 37.57
C GLU A 3 13.64 -15.16 36.39
N TYR A 4 14.72 -15.79 35.91
CA TYR A 4 15.49 -15.29 34.77
C TYR A 4 14.74 -15.40 33.43
N LEU A 5 13.94 -16.46 33.26
CA LEU A 5 13.08 -16.62 32.07
C LEU A 5 11.90 -15.65 32.06
N PHE A 6 11.33 -15.34 33.24
CA PHE A 6 10.27 -14.35 33.39
C PHE A 6 10.77 -12.92 33.12
N GLY A 7 11.96 -12.57 33.61
CA GLY A 7 12.58 -11.26 33.37
C GLY A 7 12.82 -10.98 31.88
N GLY A 8 13.32 -11.97 31.14
CA GLY A 8 13.54 -11.84 29.69
C GLY A 8 12.23 -11.67 28.90
N ALA A 9 11.17 -12.38 29.26
CA ALA A 9 9.87 -12.25 28.61
C ALA A 9 9.21 -10.89 28.89
N VAL A 10 9.35 -10.38 30.13
CA VAL A 10 8.83 -9.06 30.53
C VAL A 10 9.60 -7.94 29.82
N GLU A 11 10.93 -8.01 29.75
CA GLU A 11 11.71 -7.04 28.97
C GLU A 11 11.38 -7.08 27.48
N GLN A 12 11.15 -8.26 26.92
CA GLN A 12 10.75 -8.41 25.52
C GLN A 12 9.37 -7.81 25.26
N LEU A 13 8.40 -8.01 26.18
CA LEU A 13 7.10 -7.37 26.15
C LEU A 13 7.19 -5.84 26.27
N ILE A 14 8.03 -5.33 27.17
CA ILE A 14 8.27 -3.89 27.33
C ILE A 14 8.88 -3.31 26.06
N ASN A 15 9.86 -3.96 25.45
CA ASN A 15 10.47 -3.52 24.20
C ASN A 15 9.48 -3.54 23.03
N ILE A 16 8.60 -4.55 22.95
CA ILE A 16 7.51 -4.61 21.96
C ILE A 16 6.52 -3.46 22.19
N LEU A 17 6.12 -3.19 23.43
CA LEU A 17 5.23 -2.08 23.77
C LEU A 17 5.85 -0.72 23.46
N ILE A 18 7.14 -0.53 23.77
CA ILE A 18 7.89 0.68 23.44
C ILE A 18 7.99 0.85 21.92
N ALA A 19 8.35 -0.19 21.18
CA ALA A 19 8.39 -0.16 19.71
C ALA A 19 7.03 0.16 19.11
N PHE A 20 5.94 -0.41 19.66
CA PHE A 20 4.58 -0.10 19.28
C PHE A 20 4.24 1.37 19.57
N MET A 21 4.55 1.89 20.76
CA MET A 21 4.34 3.30 21.11
C MET A 21 5.15 4.25 20.21
N PHE A 22 6.40 3.94 19.90
CA PHE A 22 7.20 4.72 18.94
C PHE A 22 6.60 4.67 17.53
N SER A 23 6.08 3.53 17.09
CA SER A 23 5.40 3.42 15.79
C SER A 23 4.17 4.33 15.73
N VAL A 24 3.39 4.40 16.81
CA VAL A 24 2.21 5.27 16.95
C VAL A 24 2.60 6.75 17.07
N ILE A 25 3.65 7.10 17.81
CA ILE A 25 4.12 8.49 17.97
C ILE A 25 4.74 9.01 16.67
N ALA A 26 5.48 8.19 15.91
CA ALA A 26 5.93 8.55 14.56
C ALA A 26 4.77 8.56 13.55
N PHE A 27 3.66 7.90 13.88
CA PHE A 27 2.53 7.76 12.98
C PHE A 27 1.81 9.09 12.72
N TYR A 28 1.45 9.82 13.78
CA TYR A 28 0.68 11.07 13.69
C TYR A 28 1.42 12.26 13.05
N PRO A 29 2.71 12.54 13.35
CA PRO A 29 3.46 13.63 12.73
C PRO A 29 3.64 13.44 11.22
N SER A 30 3.81 12.20 10.75
CA SER A 30 3.97 11.95 9.33
C SER A 30 2.63 12.02 8.57
N ILE A 31 1.50 11.63 9.16
CA ILE A 31 0.17 11.94 8.60
C ILE A 31 -0.09 13.44 8.57
N GLY A 32 0.18 14.14 9.68
CA GLY A 32 0.05 15.60 9.76
C GLY A 32 0.88 16.30 8.70
N TYR A 33 2.13 15.88 8.49
CA TYR A 33 2.98 16.39 7.42
C TYR A 33 2.41 16.12 6.01
N ASN A 34 1.87 14.91 5.76
CA ASN A 34 1.24 14.59 4.47
C ASN A 34 -0.03 15.43 4.24
N LEU A 35 -0.87 15.60 5.27
CA LEU A 35 -2.08 16.43 5.23
C LEU A 35 -1.72 17.91 4.96
N ILE A 36 -0.75 18.46 5.69
CA ILE A 36 -0.30 19.84 5.52
C ILE A 36 0.31 20.05 4.12
N ARG A 37 1.15 19.12 3.63
CA ARG A 37 1.70 19.18 2.27
C ARG A 37 0.62 19.09 1.19
N ASN A 38 -0.34 18.19 1.34
CA ASN A 38 -1.46 18.08 0.40
C ASN A 38 -2.32 19.36 0.42
N TYR A 39 -2.62 19.91 1.60
CA TYR A 39 -3.37 21.14 1.74
C TYR A 39 -2.64 22.35 1.11
N LEU A 40 -1.34 22.49 1.35
CA LEU A 40 -0.54 23.61 0.85
C LEU A 40 -0.14 23.48 -0.63
N GLN A 41 -0.03 22.26 -1.16
CA GLN A 41 0.51 21.99 -2.50
C GLN A 41 -0.30 20.91 -3.23
N SER A 42 -1.63 20.99 -3.20
CA SER A 42 -2.54 19.96 -3.74
C SER A 42 -2.26 19.59 -5.19
N ALA A 43 -1.90 20.56 -6.04
CA ALA A 43 -1.54 20.33 -7.43
C ALA A 43 -0.23 19.52 -7.60
N LYS A 44 0.72 19.67 -6.66
CA LYS A 44 2.02 18.96 -6.70
C LYS A 44 1.98 17.64 -5.92
N TRP A 45 1.10 17.55 -4.92
CA TRP A 45 0.97 16.46 -3.96
C TRP A 45 -0.50 16.07 -3.81
N PRO A 46 -1.11 15.49 -4.86
CA PRO A 46 -2.51 15.07 -4.79
C PRO A 46 -2.66 13.87 -3.83
N TRP A 47 -3.81 13.79 -3.14
CA TRP A 47 -4.06 12.73 -2.15
C TRP A 47 -3.97 11.34 -2.78
N TYR A 48 -4.59 11.21 -3.94
CA TYR A 48 -4.51 10.05 -4.82
C TYR A 48 -4.27 10.48 -6.27
N SER A 49 -3.90 9.52 -7.12
CA SER A 49 -3.65 9.74 -8.53
C SER A 49 -4.08 8.51 -9.32
N ARG A 50 -4.82 8.70 -10.42
CA ARG A 50 -5.09 7.62 -11.37
C ARG A 50 -3.79 7.26 -12.10
N ILE A 51 -3.44 5.98 -12.05
CA ILE A 51 -2.20 5.46 -12.62
C ILE A 51 -2.45 4.91 -14.02
N ASP A 52 -3.51 4.12 -14.18
CA ASP A 52 -3.99 3.60 -15.45
C ASP A 52 -5.52 3.36 -15.41
N GLU A 53 -6.03 2.55 -16.33
CA GLU A 53 -7.46 2.26 -16.43
C GLU A 53 -8.02 1.49 -15.22
N THR A 54 -7.19 0.74 -14.50
CA THR A 54 -7.63 -0.08 -13.36
C THR A 54 -7.16 0.47 -12.03
N VAL A 55 -5.95 1.02 -11.93
CA VAL A 55 -5.34 1.37 -10.64
C VAL A 55 -5.40 2.86 -10.36
N VAL A 56 -5.89 3.18 -9.15
CA VAL A 56 -5.76 4.48 -8.50
C VAL A 56 -4.89 4.32 -7.27
N GLN A 57 -3.84 5.13 -7.12
CA GLN A 57 -2.92 5.05 -5.99
C GLN A 57 -3.05 6.27 -5.08
N GLY A 58 -3.17 6.07 -3.77
CA GLY A 58 -3.26 7.19 -2.83
C GLY A 58 -2.83 6.92 -1.40
N ALA A 59 -3.03 7.94 -0.56
CA ALA A 59 -2.89 7.87 0.89
C ALA A 59 -4.16 7.25 1.53
N LEU A 60 -4.21 7.17 2.86
CA LEU A 60 -5.33 6.60 3.60
C LEU A 60 -6.68 7.19 3.12
N PRO A 61 -7.66 6.36 2.76
CA PRO A 61 -8.96 6.86 2.35
C PRO A 61 -9.77 7.28 3.58
N PHE A 62 -10.23 8.54 3.60
CA PHE A 62 -11.18 9.03 4.61
C PHE A 62 -12.61 8.72 4.19
N ARG A 63 -13.51 8.60 5.18
CA ARG A 63 -14.95 8.40 4.94
C ARG A 63 -15.55 9.46 4.01
N SER A 64 -15.09 10.70 4.10
CA SER A 64 -15.53 11.81 3.24
C SER A 64 -15.14 11.66 1.76
N MET A 65 -14.17 10.79 1.45
CA MET A 65 -13.68 10.58 0.08
C MET A 65 -14.41 9.46 -0.65
N VAL A 66 -15.22 8.67 0.04
CA VAL A 66 -15.88 7.47 -0.52
C VAL A 66 -16.74 7.84 -1.73
N ASP A 67 -17.57 8.86 -1.61
CA ASP A 67 -18.45 9.33 -2.68
C ASP A 67 -17.65 9.74 -3.94
N GLU A 68 -16.54 10.45 -3.73
CA GLU A 68 -15.66 10.89 -4.82
C GLU A 68 -14.99 9.68 -5.50
N LEU A 69 -14.46 8.75 -4.71
CA LEU A 69 -13.83 7.52 -5.21
C LEU A 69 -14.83 6.63 -5.97
N GLN A 70 -16.07 6.52 -5.52
CA GLN A 70 -17.08 5.74 -6.23
C GLN A 70 -17.54 6.43 -7.52
N ARG A 71 -17.87 7.72 -7.46
CA ARG A 71 -18.45 8.45 -8.60
C ARG A 71 -17.43 8.75 -9.69
N ASN A 72 -16.23 9.20 -9.31
CA ASN A 72 -15.23 9.69 -10.27
C ASN A 72 -14.27 8.60 -10.70
N GLU A 73 -13.94 7.69 -9.79
CA GLU A 73 -12.91 6.68 -10.02
C GLU A 73 -13.47 5.27 -10.22
N ASN A 74 -14.79 5.05 -10.07
CA ASN A 74 -15.45 3.76 -10.23
C ASN A 74 -14.76 2.65 -9.40
N ILE A 75 -14.43 2.96 -8.14
CA ILE A 75 -13.75 2.02 -7.24
C ILE A 75 -14.67 0.83 -6.91
N GLY A 76 -14.22 -0.37 -7.27
CA GLY A 76 -14.83 -1.66 -6.92
C GLY A 76 -14.01 -2.51 -5.96
N GLY A 77 -12.75 -2.15 -5.74
CA GLY A 77 -11.85 -2.84 -4.83
C GLY A 77 -10.85 -1.92 -4.15
N VAL A 78 -10.36 -2.32 -2.99
CA VAL A 78 -9.32 -1.61 -2.23
C VAL A 78 -8.21 -2.57 -1.87
N VAL A 79 -6.97 -2.16 -2.11
CA VAL A 79 -5.77 -2.85 -1.63
C VAL A 79 -5.10 -1.97 -0.58
N SER A 80 -5.09 -2.45 0.66
CA SER A 80 -4.42 -1.78 1.77
C SER A 80 -3.05 -2.38 2.03
N CYS A 81 -2.01 -1.57 1.92
CA CYS A 81 -0.62 -1.93 2.21
C CYS A 81 -0.18 -1.34 3.57
N THR A 82 -1.05 -1.43 4.58
CA THR A 82 -0.80 -0.99 5.95
C THR A 82 -0.94 -2.14 6.93
N GLU A 83 -0.50 -1.95 8.16
CA GLU A 83 -0.87 -2.85 9.25
C GLU A 83 -2.26 -2.48 9.80
N GLU A 84 -2.99 -3.47 10.33
CA GLU A 84 -4.38 -3.30 10.80
C GLU A 84 -4.53 -2.22 11.89
N PHE A 85 -3.48 -1.96 12.68
CA PHE A 85 -3.52 -0.90 13.70
C PHE A 85 -3.46 0.51 13.10
N GLU A 86 -2.91 0.70 11.91
CA GLU A 86 -2.80 2.02 11.28
C GLU A 86 -4.17 2.52 10.77
N THR A 87 -5.05 1.61 10.33
CA THR A 87 -6.42 1.93 9.93
C THR A 87 -7.34 2.10 11.14
N LYS A 88 -7.15 1.29 12.19
CA LYS A 88 -7.89 1.44 13.46
C LYS A 88 -7.49 2.68 14.26
N ALA A 89 -6.26 3.18 14.09
CA ALA A 89 -5.77 4.36 14.81
C ALA A 89 -6.47 5.67 14.40
N LEU A 90 -7.07 5.73 13.21
CA LEU A 90 -7.81 6.89 12.74
C LEU A 90 -9.28 6.54 12.49
N TRP A 91 -10.14 6.89 13.45
CA TRP A 91 -11.59 6.64 13.40
C TRP A 91 -12.28 7.15 12.12
N SER A 92 -11.71 8.17 11.46
CA SER A 92 -12.23 8.77 10.23
C SER A 92 -11.78 8.07 8.95
N THR A 93 -10.89 7.08 9.02
CA THR A 93 -10.46 6.30 7.86
C THR A 93 -11.42 5.14 7.57
N MET A 94 -11.44 4.69 6.31
CA MET A 94 -12.23 3.55 5.89
C MET A 94 -11.48 2.24 6.16
N GLY A 95 -12.00 1.45 7.09
CA GLY A 95 -11.53 0.09 7.35
C GLY A 95 -12.18 -0.95 6.43
N LYS A 96 -11.72 -2.20 6.56
CA LYS A 96 -12.25 -3.35 5.81
C LYS A 96 -13.78 -3.46 5.91
N SER A 97 -14.32 -3.40 7.13
CA SER A 97 -15.75 -3.59 7.39
C SER A 97 -16.62 -2.53 6.72
N GLU A 98 -16.13 -1.30 6.66
CA GLU A 98 -16.83 -0.18 6.03
C GLU A 98 -16.83 -0.29 4.51
N TRP A 99 -15.72 -0.72 3.90
CA TRP A 99 -15.68 -0.99 2.46
C TRP A 99 -16.62 -2.14 2.07
N GLU A 100 -16.59 -3.24 2.82
CA GLU A 100 -17.43 -4.41 2.56
C GLU A 100 -18.93 -4.08 2.69
N LYS A 101 -19.33 -3.24 3.66
CA LYS A 101 -20.72 -2.75 3.78
C LYS A 101 -21.19 -1.95 2.58
N LEU A 102 -20.28 -1.31 1.85
CA LEU A 102 -20.57 -0.57 0.62
C LEU A 102 -20.52 -1.48 -0.63
N GLY A 103 -20.33 -2.78 -0.47
CA GLY A 103 -20.16 -3.73 -1.58
C GLY A 103 -18.83 -3.55 -2.33
N ILE A 104 -17.85 -2.91 -1.71
CA ILE A 104 -16.50 -2.72 -2.27
C ILE A 104 -15.60 -3.83 -1.71
N ALA A 105 -14.96 -4.57 -2.60
CA ALA A 105 -14.07 -5.64 -2.21
C ALA A 105 -12.81 -5.08 -1.51
N TYR A 106 -12.25 -5.82 -0.55
CA TYR A 106 -11.09 -5.37 0.21
C TYR A 106 -10.02 -6.46 0.29
N HIS A 107 -8.78 -6.09 0.03
CA HIS A 107 -7.61 -6.95 0.17
C HIS A 107 -6.54 -6.25 1.01
N GLU A 108 -6.02 -6.96 2.00
CA GLU A 108 -4.99 -6.44 2.90
C GLU A 108 -3.67 -7.14 2.63
N ILE A 109 -2.61 -6.33 2.58
CA ILE A 109 -1.24 -6.79 2.49
C ILE A 109 -0.51 -6.25 3.72
N PRO A 110 -0.23 -7.08 4.73
CA PRO A 110 0.51 -6.63 5.90
C PRO A 110 1.92 -6.19 5.48
N MET A 111 2.19 -4.89 5.63
CA MET A 111 3.48 -4.25 5.34
C MET A 111 3.86 -3.30 6.48
N VAL A 112 4.92 -3.64 7.23
CA VAL A 112 5.53 -2.76 8.24
C VAL A 112 6.11 -1.51 7.56
N ASP A 113 5.80 -0.31 8.06
CA ASP A 113 6.29 0.93 7.46
C ASP A 113 7.83 1.01 7.48
N PHE A 114 8.42 1.63 6.47
CA PHE A 114 9.88 1.85 6.31
C PHE A 114 10.78 0.61 6.09
N VAL A 115 10.38 -0.59 6.51
CA VAL A 115 11.21 -1.83 6.44
C VAL A 115 10.51 -2.98 5.70
N GLY A 116 9.18 -3.05 5.74
CA GLY A 116 8.42 -4.19 5.26
C GLY A 116 8.30 -4.23 3.74
N SER A 117 9.12 -5.04 3.09
CA SER A 117 8.71 -5.69 1.84
C SER A 117 7.77 -6.85 2.19
N SER A 118 6.58 -6.89 1.60
CA SER A 118 5.76 -8.11 1.67
C SER A 118 6.40 -9.24 0.88
N SER A 119 6.03 -10.47 1.25
CA SER A 119 6.43 -11.63 0.47
C SER A 119 5.90 -11.52 -0.96
N ARG A 120 6.63 -12.14 -1.90
CA ARG A 120 6.20 -12.28 -3.30
C ARG A 120 4.76 -12.79 -3.41
N ASN A 121 4.41 -13.80 -2.62
CA ASN A 121 3.08 -14.42 -2.64
C ASN A 121 1.96 -13.43 -2.30
N GLU A 122 2.19 -12.52 -1.34
CA GLU A 122 1.19 -11.50 -1.01
C GLU A 122 1.07 -10.44 -2.09
N ILE A 123 2.19 -10.07 -2.74
CA ILE A 123 2.17 -9.17 -3.90
C ILE A 123 1.38 -9.80 -5.06
N GLU A 124 1.57 -11.09 -5.32
CA GLU A 124 0.83 -11.80 -6.38
C GLU A 124 -0.67 -11.89 -6.09
N LYS A 125 -1.06 -12.21 -4.85
CA LYS A 125 -2.47 -12.19 -4.45
C LYS A 125 -3.10 -10.82 -4.69
N ALA A 126 -2.39 -9.75 -4.38
CA ALA A 126 -2.87 -8.39 -4.61
C ALA A 126 -3.00 -8.06 -6.10
N ILE A 127 -2.06 -8.51 -6.93
CA ILE A 127 -2.14 -8.33 -8.39
C ILE A 127 -3.33 -9.12 -8.96
N HIS A 128 -3.52 -10.37 -8.55
CA HIS A 128 -4.68 -11.16 -8.95
C HIS A 128 -6.00 -10.52 -8.51
N PHE A 129 -6.03 -9.94 -7.31
CA PHE A 129 -7.17 -9.15 -6.84
C PHE A 129 -7.42 -7.94 -7.74
N ILE A 130 -6.38 -7.17 -8.08
CA ILE A 130 -6.48 -6.03 -9.01
C ILE A 130 -7.05 -6.47 -10.36
N ASP A 131 -6.52 -7.54 -10.93
CA ASP A 131 -6.98 -8.08 -12.21
C ASP A 131 -8.43 -8.56 -12.14
N ALA A 132 -8.84 -9.21 -11.06
CA ALA A 132 -10.21 -9.70 -10.88
C ALA A 132 -11.24 -8.56 -10.81
N ILE A 133 -10.88 -7.44 -10.18
CA ILE A 133 -11.73 -6.23 -10.15
C ILE A 133 -11.70 -5.51 -11.49
N GLY A 134 -10.52 -5.40 -12.12
CA GLY A 134 -10.36 -4.80 -13.45
C GLY A 134 -11.20 -5.51 -14.53
N LYS A 135 -11.29 -6.85 -14.49
CA LYS A 135 -12.14 -7.66 -15.39
C LYS A 135 -13.64 -7.36 -15.24
N GLN A 136 -14.07 -6.75 -14.14
CA GLN A 136 -15.45 -6.31 -13.93
C GLN A 136 -15.68 -4.88 -14.45
N GLY A 137 -14.69 -4.26 -15.10
CA GLY A 137 -14.74 -2.88 -15.55
C GLY A 137 -14.66 -1.86 -14.40
N LYS A 138 -14.19 -2.27 -13.21
CA LYS A 138 -14.06 -1.42 -12.03
C LYS A 138 -12.59 -1.11 -11.75
N SER A 139 -12.35 -0.05 -11.00
CA SER A 139 -11.01 0.35 -10.56
C SER A 139 -10.70 -0.13 -9.14
N VAL A 140 -9.41 -0.17 -8.81
CA VAL A 140 -8.88 -0.53 -7.49
C VAL A 140 -8.10 0.63 -6.88
N TYR A 141 -8.45 0.97 -5.64
CA TYR A 141 -7.73 1.97 -4.85
C TYR A 141 -6.62 1.28 -4.05
N VAL A 142 -5.37 1.50 -4.44
CA VAL A 142 -4.19 0.91 -3.79
C VAL A 142 -3.55 1.97 -2.90
N HIS A 143 -3.54 1.74 -1.59
CA HIS A 143 -3.05 2.74 -0.63
C HIS A 143 -2.11 2.17 0.42
N CYS A 144 -1.36 3.07 1.02
CA CYS A 144 -0.75 2.82 2.32
C CYS A 144 -1.09 4.02 3.21
N LYS A 145 -0.19 4.43 4.09
CA LYS A 145 -0.35 5.65 4.86
C LYS A 145 -0.34 6.92 4.03
N ALA A 146 0.78 7.17 3.34
CA ALA A 146 1.02 8.36 2.53
C ALA A 146 0.82 8.12 1.02
N GLY A 147 0.68 6.85 0.62
CA GLY A 147 0.66 6.48 -0.78
C GLY A 147 1.98 6.73 -1.52
N ARG A 148 3.12 6.52 -0.84
CA ARG A 148 4.45 6.91 -1.34
C ARG A 148 5.45 5.77 -1.51
N THR A 149 5.36 4.71 -0.71
CA THR A 149 6.42 3.69 -0.63
C THR A 149 5.85 2.27 -0.69
N ARG A 150 5.11 1.85 0.35
CA ARG A 150 4.51 0.50 0.45
C ARG A 150 3.55 0.20 -0.71
N SER A 151 2.52 1.03 -0.89
CA SER A 151 1.61 0.91 -2.04
C SER A 151 2.30 1.09 -3.39
N THR A 152 3.35 1.93 -3.45
CA THR A 152 4.14 2.12 -4.68
C THR A 152 4.82 0.82 -5.10
N THR A 153 5.34 0.06 -4.15
CA THR A 153 5.97 -1.24 -4.40
C THR A 153 4.99 -2.19 -5.09
N VAL A 154 3.75 -2.28 -4.59
CA VAL A 154 2.69 -3.13 -5.17
C VAL A 154 2.29 -2.64 -6.57
N VAL A 155 2.07 -1.33 -6.73
CA VAL A 155 1.67 -0.76 -8.03
C VAL A 155 2.76 -0.94 -9.09
N VAL A 156 4.04 -0.82 -8.72
CA VAL A 156 5.15 -1.11 -9.64
C VAL A 156 5.17 -2.59 -10.04
N CYS A 157 4.97 -3.51 -9.10
CA CYS A 157 4.86 -4.94 -9.41
C CYS A 157 3.68 -5.25 -10.34
N TYR A 158 2.52 -4.65 -10.09
CA TYR A 158 1.35 -4.72 -10.98
C TYR A 158 1.67 -4.24 -12.40
N LEU A 159 2.28 -3.04 -12.54
CA LEU A 159 2.64 -2.49 -13.84
C LEU A 159 3.63 -3.37 -14.61
N MET A 160 4.58 -4.01 -13.91
CA MET A 160 5.49 -4.97 -14.52
C MET A 160 4.78 -6.22 -15.00
N ALA A 161 3.89 -6.81 -14.18
CA ALA A 161 3.14 -8.02 -14.55
C ALA A 161 2.20 -7.77 -15.74
N LYS A 162 1.54 -6.61 -15.76
CA LYS A 162 0.61 -6.23 -16.83
C LYS A 162 1.29 -5.92 -18.16
N ASN A 163 2.38 -5.15 -18.12
CA ASN A 163 3.00 -4.59 -19.34
C ASN A 163 4.30 -5.30 -19.74
N ASN A 164 4.72 -6.31 -18.98
CA ASN A 164 6.04 -6.94 -19.09
C ASN A 164 7.19 -5.91 -19.05
N TRP A 165 7.06 -4.89 -18.20
CA TRP A 165 8.08 -3.84 -18.08
C TRP A 165 9.21 -4.22 -17.13
N MET A 166 10.34 -3.54 -17.29
CA MET A 166 11.43 -3.54 -16.31
C MET A 166 11.06 -2.67 -15.09
N PRO A 167 11.60 -2.97 -13.90
CA PRO A 167 11.37 -2.22 -12.66
C PRO A 167 11.46 -0.69 -12.80
N ASN A 168 12.51 -0.21 -13.47
CA ASN A 168 12.76 1.21 -13.68
C ASN A 168 11.71 1.85 -14.60
N VAL A 169 11.29 1.16 -15.66
CA VAL A 169 10.27 1.66 -16.60
C VAL A 169 8.92 1.79 -15.89
N ALA A 170 8.52 0.75 -15.14
CA ALA A 170 7.29 0.78 -14.36
C ALA A 170 7.30 1.88 -13.28
N PHE A 171 8.42 2.07 -12.59
CA PHE A 171 8.56 3.12 -11.60
C PHE A 171 8.53 4.54 -12.20
N GLU A 172 9.22 4.78 -13.32
CA GLU A 172 9.21 6.10 -13.96
C GLU A 172 7.83 6.43 -14.57
N TYR A 173 7.13 5.44 -15.13
CA TYR A 173 5.73 5.61 -15.53
C TYR A 173 4.86 6.04 -14.34
N LEU A 174 4.96 5.32 -13.22
CA LEU A 174 4.21 5.65 -12.01
C LEU A 174 4.54 7.06 -11.49
N LYS A 175 5.82 7.40 -11.45
CA LYS A 175 6.32 8.70 -11.00
C LYS A 175 5.87 9.85 -11.90
N SER A 176 5.68 9.61 -13.20
CA SER A 176 5.10 10.61 -14.11
C SER A 176 3.64 10.97 -13.76
N LYS A 177 2.91 10.04 -13.15
CA LYS A 177 1.53 10.23 -12.67
C LYS A 177 1.47 10.74 -11.23
N ARG A 178 2.41 10.32 -10.39
CA ARG A 178 2.47 10.65 -8.96
C ARG A 178 3.91 11.00 -8.53
N PRO A 179 4.36 12.26 -8.69
CA PRO A 179 5.78 12.64 -8.57
C PRO A 179 6.45 12.42 -7.21
N HIS A 180 5.67 12.27 -6.14
CA HIS A 180 6.17 12.15 -4.77
C HIS A 180 6.32 10.71 -4.26
N VAL A 181 6.12 9.72 -5.13
CA VAL A 181 6.45 8.32 -4.86
C VAL A 181 7.95 8.12 -4.69
N LEU A 182 8.33 7.14 -3.89
CA LEU A 182 9.72 6.83 -3.57
C LEU A 182 9.86 5.36 -3.24
N LEU A 183 10.82 4.69 -3.89
CA LEU A 183 11.30 3.38 -3.48
C LEU A 183 12.67 3.50 -2.82
N ARG A 184 12.81 2.96 -1.60
CA ARG A 184 14.12 2.79 -0.93
C ARG A 184 14.77 1.47 -1.33
N SER A 185 16.03 1.24 -0.94
CA SER A 185 16.82 0.07 -1.33
C SER A 185 16.12 -1.27 -1.08
N ALA A 186 15.43 -1.43 0.07
CA ALA A 186 14.67 -2.65 0.36
C ALA A 186 13.52 -2.88 -0.64
N HIS A 187 12.75 -1.83 -0.94
CA HIS A 187 11.65 -1.91 -1.92
C HIS A 187 12.16 -2.18 -3.34
N TRP A 188 13.26 -1.55 -3.74
CA TRP A 188 13.92 -1.85 -5.01
C TRP A 188 14.36 -3.32 -5.09
N ARG A 189 14.86 -3.89 -4.00
CA ARG A 189 15.20 -5.32 -3.94
C ARG A 189 13.98 -6.17 -4.24
N SER A 190 12.84 -5.90 -3.59
CA SER A 190 11.60 -6.66 -3.79
C SER A 190 11.03 -6.54 -5.20
N VAL A 191 11.04 -5.34 -5.78
CA VAL A 191 10.60 -5.12 -7.17
C VAL A 191 11.50 -5.87 -8.15
N ASN A 192 12.82 -5.85 -7.94
CA ASN A 192 13.77 -6.59 -8.78
C ASN A 192 13.64 -8.11 -8.62
N GLU A 193 13.39 -8.61 -7.40
CA GLU A 193 13.09 -10.03 -7.15
C GLU A 193 11.80 -10.46 -7.86
N TYR A 194 10.76 -9.61 -7.83
CA TYR A 194 9.52 -9.88 -8.54
C TYR A 194 9.72 -9.90 -10.07
N ARG A 195 10.56 -9.03 -10.63
CA ARG A 195 10.94 -9.09 -12.06
C ARG A 195 11.58 -10.43 -12.43
N ARG A 196 12.56 -10.90 -11.64
CA ARG A 196 13.21 -12.20 -11.88
C ARG A 196 12.21 -13.35 -11.84
N TYR A 197 11.26 -13.28 -10.91
CA TYR A 197 10.18 -14.25 -10.84
C TYR A 197 9.32 -14.26 -12.13
N LEU A 198 8.93 -13.08 -12.62
CA LEU A 198 8.18 -12.96 -13.88
C LEU A 198 8.98 -13.54 -15.07
N ASP A 199 10.29 -13.29 -15.14
CA ASP A 199 11.15 -13.84 -16.22
C ASP A 199 11.08 -15.37 -16.29
N HIS A 200 11.14 -16.05 -15.14
CA HIS A 200 11.02 -17.50 -15.08
C HIS A 200 9.62 -18.00 -15.44
N HIS A 201 8.57 -17.27 -15.05
CA HIS A 201 7.18 -17.64 -15.38
C HIS A 201 6.82 -17.41 -16.84
N TYR A 202 7.32 -16.35 -17.49
CA TYR A 202 7.11 -16.14 -18.92
C TYR A 202 7.86 -17.15 -19.78
N GLN A 203 9.02 -17.64 -19.32
CA GLN A 203 9.78 -18.66 -20.03
C GLN A 203 9.15 -20.05 -19.95
N SER A 204 8.43 -20.37 -18.87
CA SER A 204 7.77 -21.68 -18.69
C SER A 204 6.43 -21.83 -19.43
N HIS A 205 5.89 -20.74 -19.98
CA HIS A 205 4.64 -20.71 -20.74
C HIS A 205 4.84 -20.40 -22.24
N LYS A 206 6.09 -20.48 -22.72
CA LYS A 206 6.44 -20.53 -24.15
C LYS A 206 6.73 -21.97 -24.55
#